data_AF-A0A658BSW1-F1
#
_entry.id   AF-A0A658BSW1-F1
#
_cell.length_a   1.000
_cell.length_b   1.000
_cell.length_c   1.000
_cell.angle_alpha   90.00
_cell.angle_beta   90.00
_cell.angle_gamma   90.00
#
_symmetry.space_group_name_H-M   'P 1'
#
loop_
_entity.id
_entity.type
_entity.pdbx_description
1 polymer ?
#
loop_
_entity_poly.entity_id
_entity_poly.type
_entity_poly.pdbx_seq_one_letter_code
_entity_poly.pdbx_strand_id
1 'polypeptide(L)' 'GFGYDPYFLLPEFGQTGAEIPMDVKNRISHRGKALSVLVEKLRASL' A
#
# COMPACT_ATOMS: atom_id res chain seq x y z
N GLY A 1 1.34 -1.93 -11.58
CA GLY A 1 0.98 -0.59 -11.08
C GLY A 1 0.00 0.11 -12.00
N PHE A 2 -0.34 1.36 -11.71
CA PHE A 2 -1.12 2.27 -12.54
C PHE A 2 -0.68 3.73 -12.27
N GLY A 3 -0.99 4.66 -13.18
CA GLY A 3 -0.67 6.08 -12.99
C GLY A 3 0.83 6.31 -12.76
N TYR A 4 1.17 7.00 -11.67
CA TYR A 4 2.56 7.38 -11.34
C TYR A 4 3.41 6.27 -10.72
N ASP A 5 2.86 5.07 -10.55
CA ASP A 5 3.56 3.93 -9.95
C ASP A 5 4.96 3.64 -10.53
N PRO A 6 5.21 3.73 -11.86
CA PRO A 6 6.54 3.49 -12.43
C PRO A 6 7.58 4.55 -12.09
N TYR A 7 7.18 5.70 -11.53
CA TYR A 7 8.09 6.80 -11.18
C TYR A 7 8.32 6.92 -9.67
N PHE A 8 7.56 6.19 -8.86
CA PHE A 8 7.64 6.28 -7.41
C PHE A 8 8.56 5.18 -6.86
N LEU A 9 9.85 5.51 -6.67
CA LEU A 9 10.82 4.62 -6.07
C LEU A 9 10.52 4.42 -4.58
N LEU A 10 10.51 3.17 -4.13
CA LEU A 10 10.45 2.78 -2.72
C LEU A 10 11.86 2.37 -2.28
N PRO A 11 12.62 3.25 -1.59
CA PRO A 11 14.04 3.03 -1.32
C PRO A 11 14.33 1.74 -0.56
N GLU A 12 13.44 1.33 0.33
CA GLU A 12 13.57 0.11 1.15
C GLU A 12 13.53 -1.18 0.32
N PHE A 13 12.95 -1.11 -0.89
CA PHE A 13 12.82 -2.23 -1.81
C PHE A 13 13.71 -2.11 -3.04
N GLY A 14 14.30 -0.93 -3.28
CA GLY A 14 15.04 -0.66 -4.52
C GLY A 14 14.18 -0.82 -5.79
N GLN A 15 12.86 -0.71 -5.65
CA GLN A 15 11.87 -0.96 -6.69
C GLN A 15 10.87 0.19 -6.76
N THR A 16 10.37 0.48 -7.95
CA THR A 16 9.25 1.40 -8.13
C THR A 16 7.95 0.76 -7.67
N GLY A 17 6.94 1.59 -7.37
CA GLY A 17 5.60 1.13 -7.04
C GLY A 17 4.95 0.27 -8.12
N ALA A 18 5.44 0.28 -9.36
CA ALA A 18 4.98 -0.59 -10.44
C ALA A 18 5.60 -1.99 -10.41
N GLU A 19 6.82 -2.12 -9.87
CA GLU A 19 7.62 -3.34 -9.85
C GLU A 19 7.37 -4.21 -8.60
N ILE A 20 6.94 -3.60 -7.50
CA ILE A 20 6.65 -4.35 -6.27
C ILE A 20 5.45 -5.31 -6.46
N PRO A 21 5.53 -6.57 -5.96
CA PRO A 21 4.42 -7.50 -5.95
C PRO A 21 3.15 -6.92 -5.32
N MET A 22 1.99 -7.26 -5.90
CA MET A 22 0.71 -6.65 -5.52
C MET A 22 0.35 -6.88 -4.05
N ASP A 23 0.65 -8.05 -3.50
CA ASP A 23 0.38 -8.43 -2.11
C ASP A 23 1.24 -7.64 -1.12
N VAL A 24 2.51 -7.38 -1.46
CA VAL A 24 3.40 -6.49 -0.71
C VAL A 24 2.86 -5.07 -0.79
N LYS A 25 2.57 -4.57 -2.00
CA LYS A 25 2.03 -3.22 -2.23
C LYS A 25 0.71 -2.98 -1.48
N ASN A 26 -0.20 -3.94 -1.48
CA ASN A 26 -1.47 -3.83 -0.78
C ASN A 26 -1.31 -3.74 0.74
N ARG A 27 -0.24 -4.28 1.31
CA ARG A 27 0.08 -4.14 2.74
C ARG A 27 0.76 -2.82 3.06
N ILE A 28 1.72 -2.39 2.24
CA ILE A 28 2.58 -1.23 2.58
C ILE A 28 2.08 0.12 2.05
N SER A 29 1.20 0.12 1.05
CA SER A 29 0.71 1.35 0.41
C SER A 29 -0.11 2.23 1.36
N HIS A 30 -0.19 3.52 1.06
CA HIS A 30 -1.04 4.47 1.79
C HIS A 30 -2.50 3.98 1.88
N ARG A 31 -3.03 3.44 0.78
CA ARG A 31 -4.38 2.87 0.74
C ARG A 31 -4.52 1.65 1.67
N GLY A 32 -3.57 0.73 1.65
CA GLY A 32 -3.56 -0.44 2.51
C GLY A 32 -3.54 -0.09 4.00
N LYS A 33 -2.67 0.84 4.38
CA LYS A 33 -2.56 1.35 5.75
C LYS A 33 -3.85 2.05 6.19
N ALA A 34 -4.41 2.92 5.36
CA ALA A 34 -5.66 3.62 5.66
C ALA A 34 -6.84 2.65 5.84
N LEU A 35 -6.97 1.64 4.97
CA LEU A 35 -8.00 0.61 5.10
C LEU A 35 -7.81 -0.24 6.36
N SER A 36 -6.56 -0.55 6.74
CA SER A 36 -6.28 -1.28 7.98
C SER A 36 -6.79 -0.50 9.19
N VAL A 37 -6.51 0.80 9.26
CA VAL A 37 -7.03 1.68 10.32
C VAL A 37 -8.56 1.74 10.30
N LEU A 38 -9.18 1.82 9.12
CA LEU A 38 -10.64 1.83 8.99
C LEU A 38 -11.25 0.53 9.54
N VAL A 39 -10.70 -0.63 9.18
CA VAL A 39 -11.18 -1.93 9.65
C VAL A 39 -11.11 -2.03 11.17
N GLU A 40 -10.02 -1.58 11.78
CA GLU A 40 -9.88 -1.59 13.24
C GLU A 40 -10.94 -0.71 13.92
N LYS A 41 -11.23 0.47 13.36
CA LYS A 41 -12.29 1.35 13.88
C LYS A 41 -13.68 0.72 13.77
N LEU A 42 -13.98 0.08 12.65
CA LEU A 42 -15.26 -0.59 12.44
C LEU A 42 -15.43 -1.77 13.40
N ARG A 43 -14.37 -2.56 13.63
CA ARG A 43 -14.37 -3.65 14.61
C ARG A 43 -14.56 -3.17 16.04
N ALA A 44 -13.95 -2.05 16.41
CA ALA A 44 -14.09 -1.47 17.74
C ALA A 44 -15.45 -0.79 17.98
N SER A 45 -16.23 -0.55 16.93
CA SER A 45 -17.56 0.09 16.99
C SER A 45 -18.72 -0.90 16.87
N LEU A 46 -18.41 -2.20 16.77
CA LEU A 46 -19.34 -3.32 16.80
C LEU A 46 -19.31 -3.97 18.19
#